data_AF-A0A1I6VTY3-F1
#
_entry.id   AF-A0A1I6VTY3-F1
#
_cell.length_a   1.000
_cell.length_b   1.000
_cell.length_c   1.000
_cell.angle_alpha   90.00
_cell.angle_beta   90.00
_cell.angle_gamma   90.00
#
_symmetry.space_group_name_H-M   'P 1'
#
loop_
_entity.id
_entity.type
_entity.pdbx_description
1 polymer ?
#
loop_
_entity_poly.entity_id
_entity_poly.type
_entity_poly.pdbx_seq_one_letter_code
_entity_poly.pdbx_strand_id
1 'polypeptide(L)'
;MSRKIVEGRMTAAATGEITLFLIGMRINSFWRVRHWWPVLMAMPRMLRELSADPDSGMLGYRLLLGGPRFVQVVQYWSSHERLLAYASAPEGEHRPAWAAFNRRIRQGRGRVGFWHETYVVPAGAHESIYLNMPVGGLGAVGGVEPVARRGERAAQRLEV
;
A
#
# COMPACT_ATOMS: atom_id res chain seq x y z
N MET A 1 -8.81 5.03 -8.85
CA MET A 1 -9.04 3.66 -9.37
C MET A 1 -10.22 3.68 -10.32
N SER A 2 -10.08 3.06 -11.49
CA SER A 2 -11.19 2.90 -12.44
C SER A 2 -12.28 2.04 -11.83
N ARG A 3 -13.54 2.45 -11.99
CA ARG A 3 -14.71 1.64 -11.59
C ARG A 3 -15.15 0.68 -12.69
N LYS A 4 -14.57 0.78 -13.89
CA LYS A 4 -14.92 -0.07 -15.02
C LYS A 4 -14.48 -1.51 -14.72
N ILE A 5 -15.43 -2.44 -14.80
CA ILE A 5 -15.18 -3.87 -14.69
C ILE A 5 -14.45 -4.31 -15.98
N VAL A 6 -13.36 -5.04 -15.80
CA VAL A 6 -12.68 -5.74 -16.89
C VAL A 6 -13.09 -7.20 -16.82
N GLU A 7 -13.84 -7.64 -17.83
CA GLU A 7 -14.30 -9.03 -17.94
C GLU A 7 -13.17 -9.95 -18.42
N GLY A 8 -13.22 -11.20 -17.97
CA GLY A 8 -12.23 -12.23 -18.31
C GLY A 8 -11.16 -12.44 -17.23
N ARG A 9 -10.29 -13.43 -17.48
CA ARG A 9 -9.16 -13.78 -16.61
C ARG A 9 -7.95 -12.92 -17.01
N MET A 10 -7.62 -11.96 -16.16
CA MET A 10 -6.55 -11.00 -16.35
C MET A 10 -5.44 -11.17 -15.31
N THR A 11 -4.24 -10.68 -15.59
CA THR A 11 -3.09 -10.63 -14.70
C THR A 11 -2.42 -9.25 -14.81
N ALA A 12 -1.62 -8.87 -13.81
CA ALA A 12 -0.86 -7.62 -13.89
C ALA A 12 0.22 -7.72 -14.98
N ALA A 13 0.34 -6.67 -15.79
CA ALA A 13 1.37 -6.59 -16.83
C ALA A 13 2.75 -6.22 -16.27
N ALA A 14 2.83 -5.76 -15.00
CA ALA A 14 4.10 -5.48 -14.35
C ALA A 14 4.93 -6.77 -14.17
N THR A 15 6.19 -6.74 -14.58
CA THR A 15 7.15 -7.87 -14.49
C THR A 15 8.37 -7.56 -13.64
N GLY A 16 8.67 -6.28 -13.41
CA GLY A 16 9.82 -5.83 -12.62
C GLY A 16 9.74 -6.19 -11.14
N GLU A 17 10.80 -5.84 -10.41
CA GLU A 17 10.79 -5.88 -8.95
C GLU A 17 9.75 -4.93 -8.37
N ILE A 18 9.23 -5.29 -7.20
CA ILE A 18 8.22 -4.50 -6.51
C ILE A 18 8.46 -4.60 -5.02
N THR A 19 8.31 -3.48 -4.33
CA THR A 19 8.25 -3.46 -2.87
C THR A 19 6.81 -3.24 -2.42
N LEU A 20 6.27 -4.19 -1.65
CA LEU A 20 4.98 -4.05 -1.00
C LEU A 20 5.18 -3.52 0.41
N PHE A 21 4.56 -2.38 0.71
CA PHE A 21 4.54 -1.79 2.04
C PHE A 21 3.13 -1.81 2.60
N LEU A 22 2.91 -2.64 3.61
CA LEU A 22 1.64 -2.75 4.31
C LEU A 22 1.76 -1.93 5.58
N ILE A 23 0.82 -1.03 5.82
CA ILE A 23 0.82 -0.18 7.01
C ILE A 23 -0.60 -0.06 7.52
N GLY A 24 -0.78 -0.17 8.82
CA GLY A 24 -2.12 -0.12 9.39
C GLY A 24 -2.18 0.35 10.83
N MET A 25 -3.40 0.70 11.20
CA MET A 25 -3.74 1.17 12.54
C MET A 25 -4.97 0.39 13.04
N ARG A 26 -4.92 0.02 14.33
CA ARG A 26 -6.07 -0.53 15.06
C ARG A 26 -6.50 0.41 16.17
N ILE A 27 -7.79 0.74 16.23
CA ILE A 27 -8.38 1.51 17.33
C ILE A 27 -8.72 0.53 18.46
N ASN A 28 -7.94 0.57 19.55
CA ASN A 28 -8.17 -0.31 20.70
C ASN A 28 -9.25 0.25 21.64
N SER A 29 -9.46 1.57 21.65
CA SER A 29 -10.48 2.24 22.46
C SER A 29 -11.20 3.33 21.65
N PHE A 30 -12.41 3.02 21.18
CA PHE A 30 -13.19 3.91 20.31
C PHE A 30 -13.46 5.29 20.90
N TRP A 31 -13.86 5.35 22.18
CA TRP A 31 -14.24 6.59 22.86
C TRP A 31 -13.09 7.59 23.02
N ARG A 32 -11.85 7.17 22.78
CA ARG A 32 -10.64 7.98 22.93
C ARG A 32 -10.25 8.67 21.61
N VAL A 33 -11.22 9.35 20.99
CA VAL A 33 -11.11 10.01 19.67
C VAL A 33 -9.87 10.89 19.53
N ARG A 34 -9.55 11.67 20.57
CA ARG A 34 -8.36 12.55 20.61
C ARG A 34 -7.03 11.83 20.35
N HIS A 35 -6.95 10.52 20.61
CA HIS A 35 -5.74 9.74 20.45
C HIS A 35 -5.62 9.08 19.07
N TRP A 36 -6.72 8.62 18.49
CA TRP A 36 -6.70 7.88 17.22
C TRP A 36 -7.05 8.73 16.00
N TRP A 37 -7.89 9.76 16.13
CA TRP A 37 -8.32 10.58 15.00
C TRP A 37 -7.17 11.29 14.27
N PRO A 38 -6.22 11.94 14.96
CA PRO A 38 -5.11 12.60 14.26
C PRO A 38 -4.16 11.62 13.57
N VAL A 39 -4.02 10.41 14.12
CA VAL A 39 -3.22 9.34 13.50
C VAL A 39 -3.89 8.88 12.19
N LEU A 40 -5.21 8.67 12.23
CA LEU A 40 -5.98 8.29 11.05
C LEU A 40 -5.86 9.33 9.92
N MET A 41 -5.82 10.62 10.28
CA MET A 41 -5.74 11.72 9.31
C MET A 41 -4.33 11.98 8.76
N ALA A 42 -3.28 11.37 9.33
CA ALA A 42 -1.90 11.56 8.86
C ALA A 42 -1.63 10.81 7.55
N MET A 43 -2.08 9.55 7.43
CA MET A 43 -1.84 8.71 6.25
C MET A 43 -2.38 9.32 4.94
N PRO A 44 -3.61 9.86 4.86
CA PRO A 44 -4.13 10.47 3.64
C PRO A 44 -3.31 11.66 3.13
N ARG A 45 -2.62 12.40 4.01
CA ARG A 45 -1.77 13.53 3.61
C ARG A 45 -0.50 13.04 2.93
N MET A 46 0.20 12.09 3.55
CA MET A 46 1.40 11.45 2.98
C MET A 46 1.09 10.77 1.65
N LEU A 47 -0.03 10.05 1.54
CA LEU A 47 -0.42 9.41 0.29
C LEU A 47 -0.72 10.43 -0.82
N ARG A 48 -1.24 11.62 -0.47
CA ARG A 48 -1.49 12.69 -1.44
C ARG A 48 -0.19 13.30 -1.94
N GLU A 49 0.78 13.56 -1.05
CA GLU A 49 2.12 14.01 -1.42
C GLU A 49 2.78 13.01 -2.37
N LEU A 50 2.84 11.73 -1.98
CA LEU A 50 3.42 10.66 -2.79
C LEU A 50 2.72 10.50 -4.15
N SER A 51 1.40 10.68 -4.20
CA SER A 51 0.66 10.59 -5.47
C SER A 51 0.81 11.82 -6.36
N ALA A 52 1.20 12.96 -5.80
CA ALA A 52 1.40 14.20 -6.54
C ALA A 52 2.80 14.27 -7.15
N ASP A 53 3.76 13.50 -6.62
CA ASP A 53 5.12 13.38 -7.13
C ASP A 53 5.30 12.05 -7.90
N PRO A 54 5.36 12.07 -9.24
CA PRO A 54 5.62 10.89 -10.05
C PRO A 54 6.98 10.23 -9.76
N ASP A 55 7.95 11.01 -9.26
CA ASP A 55 9.30 10.55 -8.96
C ASP A 55 9.46 10.03 -7.53
N SER A 56 8.39 10.06 -6.72
CA SER A 56 8.40 9.55 -5.34
C SER A 56 8.75 8.05 -5.26
N GLY A 57 8.52 7.30 -6.34
CA GLY A 57 8.68 5.85 -6.41
C GLY A 57 7.48 5.06 -5.88
N MET A 58 6.43 5.72 -5.38
CA MET A 58 5.18 5.05 -5.06
C MET A 58 4.37 4.83 -6.34
N LEU A 59 4.21 3.56 -6.72
CA LEU A 59 3.48 3.15 -7.92
C LEU A 59 1.96 3.18 -7.71
N GLY A 60 1.52 3.06 -6.46
CA GLY A 60 0.11 3.17 -6.11
C GLY A 60 -0.18 2.66 -4.72
N TYR A 61 -1.42 2.84 -4.28
CA TYR A 61 -1.87 2.35 -2.99
C TYR A 61 -3.33 1.91 -3.01
N ARG A 62 -3.70 1.13 -2.01
CA ARG A 62 -5.08 0.71 -1.75
C ARG A 62 -5.39 0.83 -0.26
N LEU A 63 -6.39 1.65 0.06
CA LEU A 63 -6.97 1.70 1.39
C LEU A 63 -7.93 0.51 1.55
N LEU A 64 -7.79 -0.23 2.66
CA LEU A 64 -8.65 -1.34 3.02
C LEU A 64 -9.15 -1.12 4.45
N LEU A 65 -10.44 -1.27 4.64
CA LEU A 65 -11.10 -1.16 5.93
C LEU A 65 -11.43 -2.57 6.43
N GLY A 66 -10.83 -2.99 7.53
CA GLY A 66 -11.09 -4.28 8.18
C GLY A 66 -12.22 -4.20 9.22
N GLY A 67 -13.23 -3.36 8.96
CA GLY A 67 -14.26 -2.98 9.91
C GLY A 67 -13.97 -1.66 10.63
N PRO A 68 -14.79 -1.29 11.63
CA PRO A 68 -14.78 0.08 12.16
C PRO A 68 -13.54 0.41 13.01
N ARG A 69 -12.75 -0.60 13.42
CA ARG A 69 -11.54 -0.41 14.23
C ARG A 69 -10.24 -0.55 13.46
N PHE A 70 -10.28 -1.01 12.22
CA PHE A 70 -9.06 -1.44 11.53
C PHE A 70 -8.98 -0.79 10.15
N VAL A 71 -7.88 -0.06 9.95
CA VAL A 71 -7.57 0.61 8.69
C VAL A 71 -6.19 0.17 8.28
N GLN A 72 -6.05 -0.30 7.05
CA GLN A 72 -4.77 -0.67 6.47
C GLN A 72 -4.62 -0.05 5.08
N VAL A 73 -3.39 0.24 4.70
CA VAL A 73 -3.00 0.71 3.39
C VAL A 73 -1.98 -0.27 2.84
N VAL A 74 -2.25 -0.78 1.64
CA VAL A 74 -1.26 -1.52 0.85
C VAL A 74 -0.66 -0.53 -0.13
N GLN A 75 0.66 -0.35 -0.10
CA GLN A 75 1.38 0.51 -1.04
C GLN A 75 2.28 -0.35 -1.91
N TYR A 76 2.37 0.02 -3.19
CA TYR A 76 3.24 -0.58 -4.19
C TYR A 76 4.33 0.45 -4.49
N TRP A 77 5.58 0.02 -4.42
CA TRP A 77 6.76 0.84 -4.65
C TRP A 77 7.62 0.21 -5.73
N SER A 78 8.28 1.05 -6.53
CA SER A 78 9.22 0.62 -7.57
C SER A 78 10.46 -0.05 -7.01
N SER A 79 10.90 0.35 -5.82
CA SER A 79 12.02 -0.27 -5.12
C SER A 79 11.96 0.03 -3.63
N HIS A 80 12.69 -0.76 -2.82
CA HIS A 80 12.74 -0.56 -1.38
C HIS A 80 13.61 0.64 -1.01
N GLU A 81 14.61 0.97 -1.83
CA GLU A 81 15.45 2.16 -1.68
C GLU A 81 14.62 3.43 -1.82
N ARG A 82 13.68 3.50 -2.79
CA ARG A 82 12.77 4.64 -2.93
C ARG A 82 11.86 4.80 -1.71
N LEU A 83 11.32 3.70 -1.18
CA LEU A 83 10.54 3.70 0.05
C LEU A 83 11.36 4.22 1.24
N LEU A 84 12.60 3.73 1.42
CA LEU A 84 13.48 4.14 2.51
C LEU A 84 13.95 5.59 2.37
N ALA A 85 14.21 6.04 1.15
CA ALA A 85 14.55 7.44 0.85
C ALA A 85 13.42 8.37 1.28
N TYR A 86 12.17 8.05 0.92
CA TYR A 86 11.00 8.82 1.39
C TYR A 86 10.84 8.76 2.92
N ALA A 87 10.99 7.58 3.53
CA ALA A 87 10.83 7.43 4.98
C ALA A 87 11.87 8.22 5.79
N SER A 88 13.07 8.43 5.23
CA SER A 88 14.17 9.16 5.87
C SER A 88 14.29 10.62 5.44
N ALA A 89 13.56 11.04 4.40
CA ALA A 89 13.63 12.39 3.85
C ALA A 89 13.33 13.45 4.93
N PRO A 90 14.20 14.47 5.07
CA PRO A 90 14.01 15.52 6.08
C PRO A 90 12.83 16.45 5.77
N GLU A 91 12.56 16.69 4.48
CA GLU A 91 11.58 17.68 4.00
C GLU A 91 10.19 17.10 3.66
N GLY A 92 10.01 15.77 3.67
CA GLY A 92 8.73 15.12 3.34
C GLY A 92 7.73 15.15 4.49
N GLU A 93 6.42 15.02 4.23
CA GLU A 93 5.40 15.00 5.30
C GLU A 93 5.57 13.80 6.25
N HIS A 94 6.32 12.76 5.83
CA HIS A 94 6.57 11.57 6.64
C HIS A 94 7.19 11.92 8.01
N ARG A 95 8.23 12.75 8.05
CA ARG A 95 8.96 13.05 9.30
C ARG A 95 8.10 13.78 10.35
N PRO A 96 7.43 14.91 10.04
CA PRO A 96 6.55 15.58 11.01
C PRO A 96 5.34 14.72 11.37
N ALA A 97 4.77 13.97 10.42
CA ALA A 97 3.68 13.04 10.69
C ALA A 97 4.12 11.94 11.67
N TRP A 98 5.30 11.36 11.47
CA TRP A 98 5.87 10.31 12.30
C TRP A 98 6.20 10.81 13.72
N ALA A 99 6.78 12.00 13.84
CA ALA A 99 7.03 12.62 15.14
C ALA A 99 5.73 12.88 15.92
N ALA A 100 4.71 13.41 15.23
CA ALA A 100 3.40 13.67 15.82
C ALA A 100 2.65 12.38 16.17
N PHE A 101 2.82 11.33 15.37
CA PHE A 101 2.31 9.99 15.61
C PHE A 101 2.94 9.36 16.86
N ASN A 102 4.28 9.33 16.95
CA ASN A 102 5.02 8.75 18.07
C ASN A 102 4.62 9.38 19.41
N ARG A 103 4.49 10.71 19.44
CA ARG A 103 4.01 11.43 20.63
C ARG A 103 2.62 10.96 21.07
N ARG A 104 1.70 10.78 20.12
CA ARG A 104 0.31 10.37 20.40
C ARG A 104 0.19 8.91 20.82
N ILE A 105 0.95 8.01 20.22
CA ILE A 105 1.01 6.60 20.64
C ILE A 105 1.50 6.50 22.08
N ARG A 106 2.58 7.20 22.43
CA ARG A 106 3.13 7.25 23.80
C ARG A 106 2.10 7.79 24.80
N GLN A 107 1.47 8.92 24.49
CA GLN A 107 0.41 9.50 25.34
C GLN A 107 -0.82 8.59 25.46
N GLY A 108 -1.12 7.85 24.40
CA GLY A 108 -2.27 6.97 24.31
C GLY A 108 -2.17 5.73 25.18
N ARG A 109 -1.00 5.30 25.66
CA ARG A 109 -0.83 4.08 26.50
C ARG A 109 -1.61 2.86 25.94
N GLY A 110 -1.38 2.52 24.67
CA GLY A 110 -1.99 1.34 24.04
C GLY A 110 -3.45 1.51 23.57
N ARG A 111 -3.99 2.73 23.53
CA ARG A 111 -5.34 3.00 22.98
C ARG A 111 -5.42 2.88 21.46
N VAL A 112 -4.27 2.87 20.80
CA VAL A 112 -4.10 2.72 19.36
C VAL A 112 -2.96 1.72 19.13
N GLY A 113 -3.22 0.73 18.28
CA GLY A 113 -2.21 -0.16 17.73
C GLY A 113 -1.77 0.35 16.36
N PHE A 114 -0.53 0.07 16.01
CA PHE A 114 0.06 0.41 14.73
C PHE A 114 0.99 -0.71 14.31
N TRP A 115 1.06 -0.95 13.01
CA TRP A 115 1.92 -1.97 12.44
C TRP A 115 2.31 -1.56 11.04
N HIS A 116 3.45 -2.09 10.58
CA HIS A 116 3.83 -2.05 9.20
C HIS A 116 4.68 -3.28 8.85
N GLU A 117 4.63 -3.69 7.60
CA GLU A 117 5.39 -4.80 7.03
C GLU A 117 5.92 -4.37 5.66
N THR A 118 7.16 -4.73 5.36
CA THR A 118 7.80 -4.44 4.06
C THR A 118 8.23 -5.74 3.43
N TYR A 119 7.79 -5.99 2.20
CA TYR A 119 8.16 -7.16 1.42
C TYR A 119 8.86 -6.69 0.15
N VAL A 120 10.11 -7.10 -0.02
CA VAL A 120 10.87 -6.89 -1.25
C VAL A 120 10.65 -8.11 -2.12
N VAL A 121 10.02 -7.92 -3.28
CA VAL A 121 9.65 -9.00 -4.19
C VAL A 121 10.43 -8.84 -5.49
N PRO A 122 11.41 -9.72 -5.74
CA PRO A 122 12.18 -9.69 -6.99
C PRO A 122 11.29 -9.80 -8.23
N ALA A 123 11.82 -9.39 -9.38
CA ALA A 123 11.21 -9.69 -10.67
C ALA A 123 10.99 -11.20 -10.79
N GLY A 124 9.82 -11.61 -11.30
CA GLY A 124 9.44 -13.02 -11.41
C GLY A 124 8.97 -13.69 -10.10
N ALA A 125 9.09 -13.02 -8.94
CA ALA A 125 8.68 -13.57 -7.64
C ALA A 125 7.26 -13.15 -7.20
N HIS A 126 6.45 -12.62 -8.11
CA HIS A 126 5.06 -12.27 -7.87
C HIS A 126 4.14 -12.75 -8.99
N GLU A 127 2.93 -13.13 -8.62
CA GLU A 127 1.86 -13.48 -9.55
C GLU A 127 0.54 -12.85 -9.12
N SER A 128 -0.35 -12.59 -10.07
CA SER A 128 -1.67 -12.03 -9.80
C SER A 128 -2.72 -12.55 -10.77
N ILE A 129 -3.97 -12.66 -10.29
CA ILE A 129 -5.15 -12.92 -11.11
C ILE A 129 -6.25 -11.92 -10.74
N TYR A 130 -6.91 -11.38 -11.76
CA TYR A 130 -8.12 -10.58 -11.66
C TYR A 130 -9.19 -11.22 -12.56
N LEU A 131 -10.37 -11.51 -12.01
CA LEU A 131 -11.47 -12.13 -12.76
C LEU A 131 -12.74 -11.30 -12.62
N ASN A 132 -13.20 -10.70 -13.71
CA ASN A 132 -14.45 -9.90 -13.74
C ASN A 132 -14.46 -8.78 -12.68
N MET A 133 -13.32 -8.10 -12.50
CA MET A 133 -13.13 -7.12 -11.44
C MET A 133 -12.62 -5.80 -12.02
N PRO A 134 -12.89 -4.65 -11.37
CA PRO A 134 -12.18 -3.42 -11.68
C PRO A 134 -10.68 -3.57 -11.44
N VAL A 135 -9.87 -2.88 -12.25
CA VAL A 135 -8.41 -2.88 -12.12
C VAL A 135 -8.00 -2.32 -10.76
N GLY A 136 -7.23 -3.10 -10.01
CA GLY A 136 -6.77 -2.75 -8.68
C GLY A 136 -5.57 -3.57 -8.23
N GLY A 137 -5.03 -3.23 -7.06
CA GLY A 137 -3.80 -3.85 -6.57
C GLY A 137 -2.66 -3.64 -7.57
N LEU A 138 -1.86 -4.68 -7.79
CA LEU A 138 -0.74 -4.63 -8.71
C LEU A 138 -1.13 -4.29 -10.16
N GLY A 139 -2.31 -4.71 -10.64
CA GLY A 139 -2.80 -4.38 -11.97
C GLY A 139 -3.03 -2.88 -12.18
N ALA A 140 -3.16 -2.09 -11.10
CA ALA A 140 -3.28 -0.64 -11.21
C ALA A 140 -1.93 0.07 -11.44
N VAL A 141 -0.81 -0.62 -11.21
CA VAL A 141 0.55 -0.09 -11.37
C VAL A 141 0.98 -0.10 -12.84
N GLY A 142 0.87 -1.27 -13.49
CA GLY A 142 1.33 -1.48 -14.87
C GLY A 142 0.22 -1.79 -15.86
N GLY A 143 -1.04 -1.77 -15.44
CA GLY A 143 -2.17 -2.26 -16.22
C GLY A 143 -2.36 -3.78 -16.08
N VAL A 144 -3.33 -4.29 -16.85
CA VAL A 144 -3.69 -5.72 -16.86
C VAL A 144 -3.70 -6.27 -18.28
N GLU A 145 -3.40 -7.55 -18.42
CA GLU A 145 -3.45 -8.29 -19.67
C GLU A 145 -4.07 -9.69 -19.49
N PRO A 146 -4.54 -10.36 -20.56
CA PRO A 146 -5.09 -11.71 -20.44
C PRO A 146 -4.08 -12.69 -19.82
N VAL A 147 -4.52 -13.52 -18.87
CA VAL A 147 -3.68 -14.51 -18.18
C VAL A 147 -2.92 -15.41 -19.16
N ALA A 148 -3.56 -15.79 -20.27
CA ALA A 148 -2.99 -16.62 -21.33
C ALA A 148 -1.65 -16.09 -21.89
N ARG A 149 -1.37 -14.78 -21.79
CA ARG A 149 -0.10 -14.19 -22.26
C ARG A 149 1.09 -14.51 -21.36
N ARG A 150 0.85 -14.71 -20.06
CA ARG A 150 1.89 -15.02 -19.07
C ARG A 150 1.87 -16.49 -18.63
N GLY A 151 0.79 -17.21 -18.91
CA GLY A 151 0.60 -18.61 -18.54
C GLY A 151 -0.62 -18.81 -17.66
N GLU A 152 -1.36 -19.88 -17.92
CA GLU A 152 -2.65 -20.19 -17.28
C GLU A 152 -2.51 -20.61 -15.80
N ARG A 153 -1.36 -21.17 -15.43
CA ARG A 153 -1.06 -21.64 -14.07
C ARG A 153 -0.20 -20.63 -13.31
N ALA A 154 -0.41 -20.51 -12.00
CA ALA A 154 0.40 -19.64 -11.14
C ALA A 154 1.91 -19.96 -11.23
N ALA A 155 2.26 -21.25 -11.23
CA ALA A 155 3.65 -21.71 -11.38
C ALA A 155 4.32 -21.31 -12.71
N GLN A 156 3.56 -20.96 -13.74
CA GLN A 156 4.13 -20.48 -15.01
C GLN A 156 4.45 -18.98 -14.96
N ARG A 157 3.92 -18.27 -13.97
CA ARG A 157 4.12 -16.82 -13.77
C ARG A 157 5.08 -16.51 -12.63
N LEU A 158 5.53 -17.53 -11.91
CA LEU A 158 6.54 -17.44 -10.87
C LEU A 158 7.84 -18.08 -11.41
N GLU A 159 8.94 -17.35 -11.33
CA GLU A 159 10.26 -17.75 -11.83
C GLU A 159 11.24 -18.07 -10.69
N VAL A 160 10.70 -18.32 -9.49
CA VAL A 160 11.45 -18.62 -8.26
C VAL A 160 11.60 -20.11 -7.99
#